data_AF-A0A959PI19-F1
#
_entry.id   AF-A0A959PI19-F1
#
_cell.length_a   1.000
_cell.length_b   1.000
_cell.length_c   1.000
_cell.angle_alpha   90.00
_cell.angle_beta   90.00
_cell.angle_gamma   90.00
#
_symmetry.space_group_name_H-M   'P 1'
#
loop_
_entity.id
_entity.type
_entity.pdbx_description
1 polymer ?
#
loop_
_entity_poly.entity_id
_entity_poly.type
_entity_poly.pdbx_seq_one_letter_code
_entity_poly.pdbx_strand_id
1 'polypeptide(L)'
;MNLLALLVMLLPGLVLILIFFWLKNKQLILARVFLISGISLVAFITLLWILDLSDSLAHSHFNSISSIVSGSLAVPSDENQQQYLLMGLSNAAEGIAQYASAYPEKDSFCLSQLRSIVDFVTDDANYPSATNKRLWKNNYFYLIHLNSILASYEKTLGRDSISPLHQNVNNYLADGIVMSRYKNIQTLKGDNSYWPADNSILISSLYETDQLSHTNKAVRASKDWSNFVASEVSYDGSSLPCSAFTEKNKCKEMPHGTHLATMVSGLSHCAPALSKKIWKEFKNKYKNGKLGIFASFEQYHPKEITPAYASNLLHPLDSVSPAIAALKAAANYGDRLTYFQLTNQLWLNDVFAKRPSGRTLKGYQWKDFLELSMRFNAETVF
;
A
#
# COMPACT_ATOMS: atom_id res chain seq x y z
N MET A 1 0.85 17.26 -5.54
CA MET A 1 2.33 17.36 -5.71
C MET A 1 2.89 18.73 -5.27
N ASN A 2 4.11 18.82 -4.69
CA ASN A 2 4.74 20.12 -4.36
C ASN A 2 5.25 20.87 -5.61
N LEU A 3 5.36 22.19 -5.55
CA LEU A 3 5.77 23.02 -6.69
C LEU A 3 7.14 22.61 -7.26
N LEU A 4 8.07 22.18 -6.39
CA LEU A 4 9.40 21.76 -6.82
C LEU A 4 9.37 20.52 -7.72
N ALA A 5 8.59 19.50 -7.36
CA ALA A 5 8.44 18.30 -8.17
C ALA A 5 7.77 18.60 -9.52
N LEU A 6 6.79 19.51 -9.53
CA LEU A 6 6.19 20.00 -10.79
C LEU A 6 7.25 20.65 -11.68
N LEU A 7 8.09 21.54 -11.13
CA LEU A 7 9.16 22.20 -11.89
C LEU A 7 10.13 21.18 -12.49
N VAL A 8 10.54 20.17 -11.71
CA VAL A 8 11.40 19.09 -12.22
C VAL A 8 10.76 18.35 -13.39
N MET A 9 9.46 18.09 -13.32
CA MET A 9 8.73 17.40 -14.39
C MET A 9 8.51 18.27 -15.63
N LEU A 10 8.43 19.59 -15.49
CA LEU A 10 8.30 20.51 -16.63
C LEU A 10 9.62 20.71 -17.39
N LEU A 11 10.77 20.40 -16.79
CA LEU A 11 12.10 20.60 -17.39
C LEU A 11 12.24 20.03 -18.81
N PRO A 12 11.84 18.78 -19.13
CA PRO A 12 11.95 18.26 -20.49
C PRO A 12 11.20 19.12 -21.51
N GLY A 13 9.98 19.58 -21.18
CA GLY A 13 9.19 20.44 -22.05
C GLY A 13 9.83 21.82 -22.23
N LEU A 14 10.36 22.40 -21.15
CA LEU A 14 11.09 23.67 -21.19
C LEU A 14 12.38 23.57 -22.01
N VAL A 15 13.12 22.46 -21.92
CA VAL A 15 14.32 22.22 -22.73
C VAL A 15 14.00 22.17 -24.22
N LEU A 16 12.89 21.53 -24.62
CA LEU A 16 12.45 21.52 -26.02
C LEU A 16 12.11 22.94 -26.52
N ILE A 17 11.50 23.77 -25.67
CA ILE A 17 11.23 25.19 -25.98
C ILE A 17 12.54 25.98 -26.13
N LEU A 18 13.56 25.72 -25.29
CA LEU A 18 14.87 26.35 -25.41
C LEU A 18 15.60 25.94 -26.70
N ILE A 19 15.49 24.67 -27.12
CA ILE A 19 16.05 24.18 -28.39
C ILE A 19 15.43 24.91 -29.58
N PHE A 20 14.14 25.24 -29.53
CA PHE A 20 13.50 26.09 -30.56
C PHE A 20 14.22 27.44 -30.73
N PHE A 21 14.55 28.13 -29.63
CA PHE A 21 15.24 29.43 -29.71
C PHE A 21 16.65 29.33 -30.32
N TRP A 22 17.31 28.18 -30.16
CA TRP A 22 18.59 27.91 -30.78
C TRP A 22 18.47 27.57 -32.27
N LEU A 23 17.43 26.82 -32.67
CA LEU A 23 17.22 26.35 -34.04
C LEU A 23 16.48 27.32 -34.95
N LYS A 24 15.71 28.28 -34.41
CA LYS A 24 14.79 29.13 -35.21
C LYS A 24 15.47 29.88 -36.35
N ASN A 25 16.75 30.21 -36.22
CA ASN A 25 17.52 30.93 -37.25
C ASN A 25 18.23 29.99 -38.25
N LYS A 26 18.29 28.68 -37.99
CA LYS A 26 19.01 27.69 -38.81
C LYS A 26 18.06 26.75 -39.55
N GLN A 27 17.02 26.26 -38.89
CA GLN A 27 16.12 25.23 -39.40
C GLN A 27 14.69 25.45 -38.88
N LEU A 28 13.93 26.32 -39.54
CA LEU A 28 12.63 26.79 -39.05
C LEU A 28 11.60 25.68 -38.83
N ILE A 29 11.53 24.69 -39.73
CA ILE A 29 10.58 23.57 -39.62
C ILE A 29 10.88 22.75 -38.37
N LEU A 30 12.14 22.32 -38.19
CA LEU A 30 12.54 21.53 -37.03
C LEU A 30 12.35 22.34 -35.72
N ALA A 31 12.68 23.63 -35.74
CA ALA A 31 12.43 24.52 -34.60
C ALA A 31 10.95 24.52 -34.20
N ARG A 32 10.02 24.66 -35.16
CA ARG A 32 8.58 24.62 -34.89
C ARG A 32 8.12 23.30 -34.29
N VAL A 33 8.67 22.17 -34.74
CA VAL A 33 8.39 20.86 -34.14
C VAL A 33 8.79 20.85 -32.66
N PHE A 34 10.00 21.28 -32.32
CA PHE A 34 10.44 21.37 -30.93
C PHE A 34 9.57 22.29 -30.08
N LEU A 35 9.15 23.44 -30.60
CA LEU A 35 8.26 24.36 -29.90
C LEU A 35 6.90 23.71 -29.60
N ILE A 36 6.26 23.12 -30.62
CA ILE A 36 4.94 22.49 -30.49
C ILE A 36 5.01 21.31 -29.52
N SER A 37 6.04 20.46 -29.63
CA SER A 37 6.25 19.33 -28.71
C SER A 37 6.50 19.81 -27.28
N GLY A 38 7.32 20.84 -27.09
CA GLY A 38 7.61 21.41 -25.78
C GLY A 38 6.37 22.00 -25.11
N ILE A 39 5.60 22.82 -25.83
CA ILE A 39 4.33 23.38 -25.33
C ILE A 39 3.33 22.27 -25.01
N SER A 40 3.15 21.32 -25.92
CA SER A 40 2.23 20.19 -25.72
C SER A 40 2.60 19.38 -24.47
N LEU A 41 3.90 19.14 -24.25
CA LEU A 41 4.38 18.40 -23.09
C LEU A 41 4.15 19.17 -21.78
N VAL A 42 4.45 20.47 -21.75
CA VAL A 42 4.17 21.34 -20.58
C VAL A 42 2.67 21.37 -20.27
N ALA A 43 1.84 21.56 -21.29
CA ALA A 43 0.39 21.58 -21.14
C ALA A 43 -0.14 20.23 -20.61
N PHE A 44 0.35 19.12 -21.16
CA PHE A 44 -0.04 17.76 -20.73
C PHE A 44 0.33 17.49 -19.27
N ILE A 45 1.57 17.79 -18.85
CA ILE A 45 2.01 17.59 -17.46
C ILE A 45 1.22 18.50 -16.50
N THR A 46 0.96 19.74 -16.91
CA THR A 46 0.16 20.68 -16.11
C THR A 46 -1.28 20.17 -15.94
N LEU A 47 -1.87 19.62 -17.00
CA LEU A 47 -3.20 19.01 -16.93
C LEU A 47 -3.24 17.81 -15.98
N LEU A 48 -2.25 16.91 -16.06
CA LEU A 48 -2.15 15.78 -15.12
C LEU A 48 -2.00 16.25 -13.67
N TRP A 49 -1.25 17.33 -13.44
CA TRP A 49 -1.13 17.93 -12.11
C TRP A 49 -2.44 18.56 -11.61
N ILE A 50 -3.20 19.22 -12.48
CA ILE A 50 -4.53 19.74 -12.13
C ILE A 50 -5.49 18.60 -11.79
N LEU A 51 -5.43 17.49 -12.53
CA LEU A 51 -6.24 16.30 -12.24
C LEU A 51 -5.87 15.67 -10.90
N ASP A 52 -4.56 15.57 -10.57
CA ASP A 52 -4.06 15.12 -9.27
C ASP A 52 -4.59 16.00 -8.12
N LEU A 53 -4.67 17.32 -8.32
CA LEU A 53 -5.19 18.26 -7.31
C LEU A 53 -6.72 18.24 -7.14
N SER A 54 -7.46 17.70 -8.10
CA SER A 54 -8.92 17.68 -8.06
C SER A 54 -9.50 16.59 -7.16
N ASP A 55 -8.66 15.67 -6.68
CA ASP A 55 -9.05 14.45 -5.97
C ASP A 55 -10.11 13.60 -6.70
N SER A 56 -10.26 13.80 -8.02
CA SER A 56 -11.28 13.12 -8.82
C SER A 56 -11.12 11.59 -8.81
N LEU A 57 -9.88 11.11 -8.77
CA LEU A 57 -9.56 9.69 -8.62
C LEU A 57 -10.00 9.14 -7.27
N ALA A 58 -9.68 9.84 -6.17
CA ALA A 58 -10.07 9.44 -4.82
C ALA A 58 -11.59 9.33 -4.70
N HIS A 59 -12.34 10.31 -5.23
CA HIS A 59 -13.80 10.27 -5.26
C HIS A 59 -14.36 9.10 -6.08
N SER A 60 -13.79 8.85 -7.26
CA SER A 60 -14.21 7.75 -8.13
C SER A 60 -13.98 6.39 -7.47
N HIS A 61 -12.81 6.19 -6.86
CA HIS A 61 -12.50 4.95 -6.14
C HIS A 61 -13.32 4.82 -4.85
N PHE A 62 -13.56 5.91 -4.11
CA PHE A 62 -14.44 5.92 -2.94
C PHE A 62 -15.85 5.44 -3.30
N ASN A 63 -16.43 5.96 -4.38
CA ASN A 63 -17.76 5.53 -4.84
C ASN A 63 -17.78 4.04 -5.23
N SER A 64 -16.71 3.57 -5.89
CA SER A 64 -16.57 2.16 -6.28
C SER A 64 -16.47 1.25 -5.06
N ILE A 65 -15.65 1.61 -4.07
CA ILE A 65 -15.48 0.87 -2.81
C ILE A 65 -16.77 0.89 -2.00
N SER A 66 -17.42 2.05 -1.87
CA SER A 66 -18.68 2.18 -1.15
C SER A 66 -19.79 1.33 -1.79
N SER A 67 -19.84 1.27 -3.13
CA SER A 67 -20.77 0.38 -3.82
C SER A 67 -20.48 -1.10 -3.57
N ILE A 68 -19.22 -1.48 -3.35
CA ILE A 68 -18.83 -2.86 -3.03
C ILE A 68 -19.21 -3.20 -1.58
N VAL A 69 -18.85 -2.33 -0.64
CA VAL A 69 -19.09 -2.49 0.80
C VAL A 69 -20.57 -2.45 1.15
N SER A 70 -21.34 -1.57 0.50
CA SER A 70 -22.80 -1.51 0.65
C SER A 70 -23.52 -2.65 -0.07
N GLY A 71 -22.81 -3.39 -0.93
CA GLY A 71 -23.32 -4.62 -1.54
C GLY A 71 -23.32 -5.79 -0.56
N SER A 72 -23.77 -6.96 -1.02
CA SER A 72 -23.67 -8.20 -0.22
C SER A 72 -22.24 -8.72 -0.28
N LEU A 73 -21.42 -8.38 0.71
CA LEU A 73 -20.14 -9.05 0.94
C LEU A 73 -20.40 -10.52 1.31
N ALA A 74 -19.55 -11.41 0.83
CA ALA A 74 -19.59 -12.83 1.16
C ALA A 74 -18.17 -13.37 1.25
N VAL A 75 -17.90 -14.19 2.27
CA VAL A 75 -16.60 -14.83 2.46
C VAL A 75 -16.40 -15.89 1.35
N PRO A 76 -15.34 -15.80 0.54
CA PRO A 76 -15.05 -16.80 -0.49
C PRO A 76 -14.74 -18.16 0.13
N SER A 77 -15.01 -19.25 -0.61
CA SER A 77 -14.59 -20.59 -0.18
C SER A 77 -13.08 -20.82 -0.30
N ASP A 78 -12.42 -20.13 -1.24
CA ASP A 78 -10.98 -20.20 -1.48
C ASP A 78 -10.22 -19.30 -0.48
N GLU A 79 -9.21 -19.86 0.19
CA GLU A 79 -8.43 -19.18 1.23
C GLU A 79 -7.66 -17.96 0.70
N ASN A 80 -7.10 -18.04 -0.52
CA ASN A 80 -6.39 -16.89 -1.11
C ASN A 80 -7.36 -15.75 -1.40
N GLN A 81 -8.55 -16.06 -1.90
CA GLN A 81 -9.61 -15.07 -2.10
C GLN A 81 -10.09 -14.45 -0.78
N GLN A 82 -10.18 -15.22 0.31
CA GLN A 82 -10.47 -14.67 1.64
C GLN A 82 -9.39 -13.69 2.09
N GLN A 83 -8.11 -14.02 1.85
CA GLN A 83 -6.99 -13.15 2.18
C GLN A 83 -7.01 -11.86 1.35
N TYR A 84 -7.31 -11.92 0.05
CA TYR A 84 -7.51 -10.73 -0.78
C TYR A 84 -8.66 -9.85 -0.30
N LEU A 85 -9.81 -10.44 0.02
CA LEU A 85 -10.97 -9.72 0.57
C LEU A 85 -10.56 -8.97 1.84
N LEU A 86 -9.94 -9.67 2.79
CA LEU A 86 -9.56 -9.11 4.08
C LEU A 86 -8.52 -7.98 3.95
N MET A 87 -7.49 -8.18 3.12
CA MET A 87 -6.52 -7.14 2.83
C MET A 87 -7.20 -5.93 2.16
N GLY A 88 -8.10 -6.17 1.21
CA GLY A 88 -8.86 -5.14 0.52
C GLY A 88 -9.71 -4.33 1.51
N LEU A 89 -10.46 -5.00 2.38
CA LEU A 89 -11.27 -4.37 3.42
C LEU A 89 -10.42 -3.54 4.38
N SER A 90 -9.24 -4.02 4.78
CA SER A 90 -8.36 -3.24 5.66
C SER A 90 -7.80 -1.98 4.99
N ASN A 91 -7.43 -2.05 3.70
CA ASN A 91 -6.97 -0.87 2.95
C ASN A 91 -8.13 0.10 2.69
N ALA A 92 -9.31 -0.43 2.36
CA ALA A 92 -10.52 0.36 2.17
C ALA A 92 -10.91 1.08 3.47
N ALA A 93 -10.86 0.40 4.61
CA ALA A 93 -11.17 1.01 5.91
C ALA A 93 -10.21 2.15 6.24
N GLU A 94 -8.90 1.94 6.08
CA GLU A 94 -7.90 2.99 6.30
C GLU A 94 -8.12 4.18 5.35
N GLY A 95 -8.40 3.92 4.06
CA GLY A 95 -8.70 4.97 3.09
C GLY A 95 -10.00 5.72 3.37
N ILE A 96 -11.06 5.02 3.82
CA ILE A 96 -12.35 5.66 4.16
C ILE A 96 -12.19 6.56 5.38
N ALA A 97 -11.39 6.15 6.38
CA ALA A 97 -11.12 6.97 7.56
C ALA A 97 -10.33 8.25 7.20
N GLN A 98 -9.33 8.13 6.31
CA GLN A 98 -8.59 9.28 5.79
C GLN A 98 -9.50 10.19 4.95
N TYR A 99 -10.34 9.62 4.09
CA TYR A 99 -11.32 10.35 3.29
C TYR A 99 -12.32 11.12 4.16
N ALA A 100 -12.83 10.51 5.24
CA ALA A 100 -13.70 11.18 6.21
C ALA A 100 -13.03 12.40 6.86
N SER A 101 -11.73 12.30 7.13
CA SER A 101 -10.93 13.40 7.70
C SER A 101 -10.74 14.55 6.70
N ALA A 102 -10.56 14.24 5.42
CA ALA A 102 -10.39 15.22 4.34
C ALA A 102 -11.72 15.87 3.91
N TYR A 103 -12.84 15.14 4.03
CA TYR A 103 -14.18 15.53 3.59
C TYR A 103 -15.20 15.40 4.73
N PRO A 104 -15.20 16.32 5.72
CA PRO A 104 -16.06 16.22 6.91
C PRO A 104 -17.56 16.15 6.59
N GLU A 105 -18.00 16.71 5.47
CA GLU A 105 -19.40 16.61 5.01
C GLU A 105 -19.81 15.18 4.61
N LYS A 106 -18.85 14.28 4.43
CA LYS A 106 -19.05 12.86 4.13
C LYS A 106 -18.87 11.96 5.36
N ASP A 107 -18.54 12.51 6.52
CA ASP A 107 -18.17 11.75 7.72
C ASP A 107 -19.23 10.70 8.11
N SER A 108 -20.50 11.09 8.22
CA SER A 108 -21.58 10.14 8.56
C SER A 108 -21.72 9.00 7.56
N PHE A 109 -21.53 9.28 6.27
CA PHE A 109 -21.57 8.23 5.24
C PHE A 109 -20.34 7.32 5.35
N CYS A 110 -19.15 7.89 5.52
CA CYS A 110 -17.91 7.12 5.73
C CYS A 110 -17.99 6.22 6.97
N LEU A 111 -18.51 6.75 8.08
CA LEU A 111 -18.73 5.99 9.32
C LEU A 111 -19.71 4.84 9.10
N SER A 112 -20.75 5.02 8.29
CA SER A 112 -21.67 3.93 7.94
C SER A 112 -20.97 2.82 7.14
N GLN A 113 -20.12 3.17 6.17
CA GLN A 113 -19.34 2.19 5.41
C GLN A 113 -18.36 1.44 6.30
N LEU A 114 -17.63 2.15 7.18
CA LEU A 114 -16.71 1.53 8.14
C LEU A 114 -17.44 0.57 9.08
N ARG A 115 -18.62 0.95 9.56
CA ARG A 115 -19.46 0.06 10.37
C ARG A 115 -19.83 -1.21 9.60
N SER A 116 -20.26 -1.10 8.34
CA SER A 116 -20.56 -2.28 7.53
C SER A 116 -19.35 -3.21 7.37
N ILE A 117 -18.14 -2.67 7.22
CA ILE A 117 -16.90 -3.47 7.18
C ILE A 117 -16.68 -4.16 8.54
N VAL A 118 -16.76 -3.42 9.65
CA VAL A 118 -16.58 -3.98 11.01
C VAL A 118 -17.60 -5.08 11.30
N ASP A 119 -18.88 -4.85 11.04
CA ASP A 119 -19.94 -5.82 11.25
C ASP A 119 -19.67 -7.09 10.41
N PHE A 120 -19.27 -6.93 9.15
CA PHE A 120 -18.93 -8.08 8.29
C PHE A 120 -17.76 -8.90 8.82
N VAL A 121 -16.64 -8.25 9.21
CA VAL A 121 -15.43 -8.97 9.65
C VAL A 121 -15.52 -9.49 11.08
N THR A 122 -16.48 -9.02 11.89
CA THR A 122 -16.70 -9.47 13.26
C THR A 122 -17.86 -10.45 13.42
N ASP A 123 -18.65 -10.66 12.38
CA ASP A 123 -19.68 -11.69 12.33
C ASP A 123 -19.06 -13.09 12.43
N ASP A 124 -19.51 -13.86 13.42
CA ASP A 124 -19.05 -15.22 13.69
C ASP A 124 -19.31 -16.18 12.52
N ALA A 125 -20.37 -15.93 11.73
CA ALA A 125 -20.69 -16.71 10.54
C ALA A 125 -19.65 -16.52 9.42
N ASN A 126 -19.04 -15.33 9.34
CA ASN A 126 -18.03 -14.99 8.34
C ASN A 126 -16.62 -15.32 8.85
N TYR A 127 -16.32 -14.94 10.09
CA TYR A 127 -15.01 -15.11 10.71
C TYR A 127 -15.15 -15.54 12.19
N PRO A 128 -15.23 -16.86 12.47
CA PRO A 128 -15.36 -17.38 13.83
C PRO A 128 -14.22 -16.95 14.79
N SER A 129 -13.07 -16.58 14.22
CA SER A 129 -11.92 -16.06 14.96
C SER A 129 -12.18 -14.71 15.63
N ALA A 130 -13.22 -13.96 15.22
CA ALA A 130 -13.59 -12.69 15.84
C ALA A 130 -13.93 -12.87 17.33
N THR A 131 -14.74 -13.88 17.64
CA THR A 131 -15.31 -14.10 18.98
C THR A 131 -14.57 -15.21 19.75
N ASN A 132 -13.99 -16.19 19.03
CA ASN A 132 -13.36 -17.35 19.65
C ASN A 132 -11.84 -17.21 19.78
N LYS A 133 -11.40 -16.73 20.95
CA LYS A 133 -9.97 -16.57 21.29
C LYS A 133 -9.13 -17.84 21.13
N ARG A 134 -9.73 -19.04 21.17
CA ARG A 134 -9.00 -20.30 20.99
C ARG A 134 -8.48 -20.46 19.56
N LEU A 135 -9.10 -19.78 18.59
CA LEU A 135 -8.70 -19.82 17.18
C LEU A 135 -7.58 -18.82 16.85
N TRP A 136 -7.30 -17.85 17.72
CA TRP A 136 -6.39 -16.74 17.44
C TRP A 136 -4.97 -17.18 17.04
N LYS A 137 -4.45 -18.23 17.69
CA LYS A 137 -3.12 -18.77 17.42
C LYS A 137 -2.89 -19.16 15.95
N ASN A 138 -3.94 -19.54 15.24
CA ASN A 138 -3.87 -20.02 13.86
C ASN A 138 -4.40 -18.99 12.85
N ASN A 139 -4.70 -17.76 13.29
CA ASN A 139 -5.42 -16.76 12.50
C ASN A 139 -4.76 -15.36 12.61
N TYR A 140 -3.43 -15.30 12.76
CA TYR A 140 -2.72 -14.02 12.89
C TYR A 140 -2.93 -13.08 11.71
N PHE A 141 -2.94 -13.60 10.47
CA PHE A 141 -3.26 -12.81 9.29
C PHE A 141 -4.60 -12.08 9.43
N TYR A 142 -5.65 -12.81 9.84
CA TYR A 142 -6.96 -12.23 10.14
C TYR A 142 -6.89 -11.15 11.23
N LEU A 143 -6.24 -11.46 12.35
CA LEU A 143 -6.17 -10.54 13.49
C LEU A 143 -5.43 -9.24 13.16
N ILE A 144 -4.37 -9.30 12.35
CA ILE A 144 -3.61 -8.11 11.91
C ILE A 144 -4.53 -7.14 11.16
N HIS A 145 -5.28 -7.65 10.19
CA HIS A 145 -6.19 -6.84 9.38
C HIS A 145 -7.43 -6.39 10.16
N LEU A 146 -7.96 -7.24 11.05
CA LEU A 146 -9.03 -6.86 11.98
C LEU A 146 -8.59 -5.67 12.85
N ASN A 147 -7.37 -5.70 13.39
CA ASN A 147 -6.84 -4.61 14.21
C ASN A 147 -6.80 -3.28 13.43
N SER A 148 -6.31 -3.30 12.18
CA SER A 148 -6.32 -2.11 11.31
C SER A 148 -7.72 -1.59 10.99
N ILE A 149 -8.68 -2.48 10.75
CA ILE A 149 -10.08 -2.13 10.48
C ILE A 149 -10.71 -1.46 11.72
N LEU A 150 -10.54 -2.06 12.90
CA LEU A 150 -11.05 -1.52 14.16
C LEU A 150 -10.43 -0.16 14.48
N ALA A 151 -9.11 0.00 14.29
CA ALA A 151 -8.45 1.29 14.46
C ALA A 151 -9.01 2.36 13.51
N SER A 152 -9.23 2.03 12.23
CA SER A 152 -9.79 2.97 11.24
C SER A 152 -11.22 3.40 11.60
N TYR A 153 -12.04 2.45 12.05
CA TYR A 153 -13.41 2.73 12.50
C TYR A 153 -13.44 3.61 13.76
N GLU A 154 -12.67 3.25 14.78
CA GLU A 154 -12.68 3.97 16.06
C GLU A 154 -12.05 5.37 15.96
N LYS A 155 -11.04 5.54 15.10
CA LYS A 155 -10.47 6.84 14.75
C LYS A 155 -11.52 7.77 14.15
N THR A 156 -12.30 7.28 13.18
CA THR A 156 -13.38 8.05 12.54
C THR A 156 -14.51 8.35 13.51
N LEU A 157 -14.80 7.43 14.42
CA LEU A 157 -15.84 7.60 15.44
C LEU A 157 -15.48 8.67 16.50
N GLY A 158 -14.21 9.12 16.56
CA GLY A 158 -13.76 10.17 17.45
C GLY A 158 -13.84 9.80 18.94
N ARG A 159 -13.67 8.52 19.29
CA ARG A 159 -13.69 8.07 20.69
C ARG A 159 -12.29 8.05 21.29
N ASP A 160 -12.18 8.52 22.53
CA ASP A 160 -10.96 8.45 23.36
C ASP A 160 -10.70 7.06 23.95
N SER A 161 -11.48 6.05 23.57
CA SER A 161 -11.37 4.69 24.09
C SER A 161 -11.66 3.68 23.00
N ILE A 162 -10.81 2.65 22.94
CA ILE A 162 -10.98 1.52 22.04
C ILE A 162 -11.96 0.48 22.63
N SER A 163 -12.66 -0.25 21.76
CA SER A 163 -13.58 -1.31 22.18
C SER A 163 -12.86 -2.47 22.88
N PRO A 164 -13.56 -3.27 23.72
CA PRO A 164 -12.96 -4.44 24.35
C PRO A 164 -12.40 -5.46 23.34
N LEU A 165 -13.04 -5.62 22.17
CA LEU A 165 -12.52 -6.49 21.11
C LEU A 165 -11.20 -5.96 20.59
N HIS A 166 -11.14 -4.68 20.20
CA HIS A 166 -9.92 -4.05 19.70
C HIS A 166 -8.79 -4.13 20.73
N GLN A 167 -9.07 -3.85 22.00
CA GLN A 167 -8.08 -3.96 23.07
C GLN A 167 -7.52 -5.39 23.21
N ASN A 168 -8.39 -6.41 23.18
CA ASN A 168 -7.97 -7.79 23.29
C ASN A 168 -7.11 -8.25 22.10
N VAL A 169 -7.51 -7.89 20.87
CA VAL A 169 -6.78 -8.21 19.64
C VAL A 169 -5.41 -7.52 19.65
N ASN A 170 -5.39 -6.22 19.94
CA ASN A 170 -4.17 -5.42 20.04
C ASN A 170 -3.17 -5.99 21.05
N ASN A 171 -3.64 -6.34 22.25
CA ASN A 171 -2.79 -6.96 23.27
C ASN A 171 -2.21 -8.31 22.80
N TYR A 172 -3.04 -9.16 22.19
CA TYR A 172 -2.60 -10.47 21.71
C TYR A 172 -1.54 -10.36 20.60
N LEU A 173 -1.72 -9.43 19.66
CA LEU A 173 -0.74 -9.17 18.60
C LEU A 173 0.57 -8.60 19.15
N ALA A 174 0.49 -7.63 20.06
CA ALA A 174 1.66 -7.01 20.69
C ALA A 174 2.47 -8.04 21.51
N ASP A 175 1.80 -8.85 22.32
CA ASP A 175 2.46 -9.91 23.08
C ASP A 175 3.07 -10.96 22.15
N GLY A 176 2.32 -11.39 21.12
CA GLY A 176 2.79 -12.37 20.14
C GLY A 176 4.08 -11.96 19.44
N ILE A 177 4.17 -10.71 18.96
CA ILE A 177 5.36 -10.26 18.22
C ILE A 177 6.58 -10.07 19.15
N VAL A 178 6.36 -9.57 20.37
CA VAL A 178 7.42 -9.35 21.36
C VAL A 178 7.97 -10.69 21.87
N MET A 179 7.09 -11.66 22.16
CA MET A 179 7.46 -13.00 22.64
C MET A 179 8.03 -13.89 21.53
N SER A 180 7.79 -13.58 20.25
CA SER A 180 8.39 -14.32 19.15
C SER A 180 9.91 -14.27 19.20
N ARG A 181 10.54 -15.45 19.11
CA ARG A 181 11.99 -15.62 19.05
C ARG A 181 12.62 -14.81 17.90
N TYR A 182 11.94 -14.77 16.75
CA TYR A 182 12.42 -14.11 15.53
C TYR A 182 11.82 -12.71 15.34
N LYS A 183 11.16 -12.17 16.38
CA LYS A 183 10.44 -10.90 16.35
C LYS A 183 9.39 -10.78 15.26
N ASN A 184 9.09 -11.86 14.55
CA ASN A 184 8.06 -11.97 13.53
C ASN A 184 7.09 -13.07 13.95
N ILE A 185 5.81 -12.90 13.66
CA ILE A 185 4.81 -13.95 13.78
C ILE A 185 4.62 -14.61 12.40
N GLN A 186 4.41 -15.92 12.40
CA GLN A 186 3.95 -16.66 11.22
C GLN A 186 2.47 -16.35 11.02
N THR A 187 2.15 -15.72 9.90
CA THR A 187 0.82 -15.17 9.63
C THR A 187 -0.08 -16.13 8.87
N LEU A 188 0.48 -16.88 7.92
CA LEU A 188 -0.24 -17.82 7.07
C LEU A 188 -0.35 -19.20 7.70
N LYS A 189 -1.54 -19.80 7.62
CA LYS A 189 -1.80 -21.14 8.17
C LYS A 189 -1.09 -22.19 7.33
N GLY A 190 -0.35 -23.08 7.99
CA GLY A 190 0.38 -24.17 7.32
C GLY A 190 1.69 -23.73 6.66
N ASP A 191 2.02 -22.43 6.67
CA ASP A 191 3.31 -21.92 6.25
C ASP A 191 4.27 -21.82 7.45
N ASN A 192 5.48 -22.31 7.29
CA ASN A 192 6.54 -22.19 8.28
C ASN A 192 7.41 -20.93 8.09
N SER A 193 7.07 -20.10 7.10
CA SER A 193 7.78 -18.87 6.78
C SER A 193 7.29 -17.70 7.62
N TYR A 194 8.22 -16.81 7.91
CA TYR A 194 7.98 -15.51 8.48
C TYR A 194 8.01 -14.48 7.35
N TRP A 195 6.94 -13.68 7.23
CA TRP A 195 6.78 -12.65 6.20
C TRP A 195 6.98 -11.26 6.81
N PRO A 196 8.11 -10.59 6.56
CA PRO A 196 8.34 -9.24 7.09
C PRO A 196 7.31 -8.22 6.61
N ALA A 197 6.73 -8.38 5.42
CA ALA A 197 5.67 -7.51 4.93
C ALA A 197 4.44 -7.54 5.85
N ASP A 198 3.92 -8.71 6.21
CA ASP A 198 2.77 -8.81 7.11
C ASP A 198 3.07 -8.28 8.52
N ASN A 199 4.28 -8.54 9.03
CA ASN A 199 4.69 -8.04 10.33
C ASN A 199 4.87 -6.51 10.34
N SER A 200 5.21 -5.90 9.20
CA SER A 200 5.19 -4.44 9.06
C SER A 200 3.77 -3.87 9.14
N ILE A 201 2.76 -4.57 8.60
CA ILE A 201 1.34 -4.20 8.72
C ILE A 201 0.89 -4.36 10.17
N LEU A 202 1.30 -5.44 10.85
CA LEU A 202 1.05 -5.63 12.28
C LEU A 202 1.57 -4.44 13.09
N ILE A 203 2.83 -4.07 12.90
CA ILE A 203 3.44 -2.96 13.66
C ILE A 203 2.72 -1.64 13.35
N SER A 204 2.36 -1.41 12.08
CA SER A 204 1.56 -0.25 11.68
C SER A 204 0.21 -0.23 12.38
N SER A 205 -0.48 -1.37 12.50
CA SER A 205 -1.79 -1.43 13.15
C SER A 205 -1.69 -1.20 14.65
N LEU A 206 -0.66 -1.73 15.32
CA LEU A 206 -0.36 -1.40 16.72
C LEU A 206 -0.12 0.10 16.89
N TYR A 207 0.57 0.74 15.95
CA TYR A 207 0.88 2.17 16.01
C TYR A 207 -0.38 3.02 15.94
N GLU A 208 -1.31 2.71 15.03
CA GLU A 208 -2.61 3.40 14.97
C GLU A 208 -3.41 3.20 16.27
N THR A 209 -3.40 2.01 16.87
CA THR A 209 -4.05 1.78 18.16
C THR A 209 -3.39 2.56 19.31
N ASP A 210 -2.06 2.68 19.32
CA ASP A 210 -1.32 3.50 20.29
C ASP A 210 -1.74 4.97 20.20
N GLN A 211 -1.99 5.51 19.00
CA GLN A 211 -2.49 6.88 18.83
C GLN A 211 -3.88 7.09 19.46
N LEU A 212 -4.75 6.08 19.39
CA LEU A 212 -6.12 6.15 19.92
C LEU A 212 -6.20 5.95 21.44
N SER A 213 -5.31 5.13 22.00
CA SER A 213 -5.36 4.71 23.41
C SER A 213 -4.25 5.29 24.28
N HIS A 214 -3.41 6.15 23.71
CA HIS A 214 -2.24 6.75 24.35
C HIS A 214 -1.28 5.71 24.98
N THR A 215 -1.17 4.53 24.36
CA THR A 215 -0.20 3.49 24.75
C THR A 215 1.07 3.54 23.90
N ASN A 216 2.03 2.67 24.18
CA ASN A 216 3.34 2.63 23.51
C ASN A 216 3.78 1.21 23.09
N LYS A 217 2.82 0.32 22.81
CA LYS A 217 3.10 -1.08 22.46
C LYS A 217 3.83 -1.18 21.13
N ALA A 218 3.44 -0.36 20.15
CA ALA A 218 4.06 -0.31 18.83
C ALA A 218 5.51 0.14 18.90
N VAL A 219 5.87 1.08 19.78
CA VAL A 219 7.24 1.59 19.92
C VAL A 219 8.22 0.47 20.29
N ARG A 220 7.83 -0.38 21.24
CA ARG A 220 8.67 -1.52 21.64
C ARG A 220 8.76 -2.56 20.52
N ALA A 221 7.62 -2.95 19.96
CA ALA A 221 7.56 -3.95 18.89
C ALA A 221 8.34 -3.49 17.65
N SER A 222 8.17 -2.23 17.23
CA SER A 222 8.81 -1.67 16.05
C SER A 222 10.33 -1.60 16.21
N LYS A 223 10.84 -1.22 17.39
CA LYS A 223 12.28 -1.15 17.66
C LYS A 223 12.92 -2.53 17.58
N ASP A 224 12.38 -3.51 18.31
CA ASP A 224 12.93 -4.86 18.35
C ASP A 224 12.89 -5.53 16.97
N TRP A 225 11.76 -5.40 16.27
CA TRP A 225 11.58 -5.95 14.92
C TRP A 225 12.47 -5.25 13.89
N SER A 226 12.56 -3.91 13.91
CA SER A 226 13.38 -3.16 12.93
C SER A 226 14.86 -3.51 13.06
N ASN A 227 15.35 -3.66 14.29
CA ASN A 227 16.72 -4.11 14.54
C ASN A 227 16.94 -5.51 13.99
N PHE A 228 16.03 -6.44 14.27
CA PHE A 228 16.11 -7.82 13.76
C PHE A 228 16.10 -7.87 12.24
N VAL A 229 15.18 -7.18 11.56
CA VAL A 229 15.11 -7.17 10.10
C VAL A 229 16.39 -6.59 9.49
N ALA A 230 16.91 -5.51 10.08
CA ALA A 230 18.11 -4.86 9.59
C ALA A 230 19.39 -5.70 9.78
N SER A 231 19.46 -6.56 10.79
CA SER A 231 20.65 -7.37 11.09
C SER A 231 20.58 -8.81 10.59
N GLU A 232 19.40 -9.43 10.59
CA GLU A 232 19.25 -10.88 10.36
C GLU A 232 18.54 -11.25 9.05
N VAL A 233 17.72 -10.37 8.48
CA VAL A 233 16.81 -10.71 7.35
C VAL A 233 17.17 -9.97 6.07
N SER A 234 18.42 -9.51 5.94
CA SER A 234 18.88 -8.81 4.72
C SER A 234 19.35 -9.79 3.65
N TYR A 235 19.05 -9.49 2.39
CA TYR A 235 19.52 -10.27 1.24
C TYR A 235 20.99 -9.96 0.91
N ASP A 236 21.79 -11.00 0.73
CA ASP A 236 23.22 -10.89 0.44
C ASP A 236 23.50 -10.00 -0.79
N GLY A 237 24.34 -8.98 -0.62
CA GLY A 237 24.63 -8.01 -1.68
C GLY A 237 23.60 -6.88 -1.81
N SER A 238 22.67 -6.75 -0.87
CA SER A 238 21.78 -5.60 -0.74
C SER A 238 21.54 -5.24 0.72
N SER A 239 20.96 -4.06 0.94
CA SER A 239 20.42 -3.70 2.26
C SER A 239 18.90 -3.91 2.37
N LEU A 240 18.32 -4.63 1.40
CA LEU A 240 16.90 -4.92 1.32
C LEU A 240 16.58 -6.20 2.10
N PRO A 241 15.46 -6.21 2.83
CA PRO A 241 15.00 -7.41 3.51
C PRO A 241 14.48 -8.45 2.53
N CYS A 242 14.65 -9.72 2.89
CA CYS A 242 14.05 -10.85 2.20
C CYS A 242 12.53 -10.84 2.36
N SER A 243 11.80 -11.35 1.37
CA SER A 243 10.33 -11.38 1.41
C SER A 243 9.82 -12.40 2.40
N ALA A 244 10.57 -13.50 2.58
CA ALA A 244 10.28 -14.51 3.58
C ALA A 244 11.56 -15.16 4.11
N PHE A 245 11.50 -15.63 5.35
CA PHE A 245 12.57 -16.40 5.98
C PHE A 245 12.00 -17.52 6.85
N THR A 246 12.84 -18.46 7.26
CA THR A 246 12.49 -19.56 8.18
C THR A 246 13.55 -19.65 9.26
N GLU A 247 13.33 -20.53 10.25
CA GLU A 247 14.30 -20.78 11.32
C GLU A 247 15.68 -21.24 10.81
N LYS A 248 15.70 -21.90 9.65
CA LYS A 248 16.91 -22.52 9.05
C LYS A 248 17.46 -21.75 7.86
N ASN A 249 16.68 -20.84 7.28
CA ASN A 249 17.08 -20.05 6.12
C ASN A 249 16.65 -18.59 6.32
N LYS A 250 17.63 -17.72 6.55
CA LYS A 250 17.43 -16.28 6.79
C LYS A 250 16.89 -15.52 5.58
N CYS A 251 16.96 -16.11 4.39
CA CYS A 251 16.42 -15.57 3.16
C CYS A 251 15.83 -16.72 2.31
N LYS A 252 14.65 -17.20 2.70
CA LYS A 252 13.95 -18.24 1.94
C LYS A 252 13.47 -17.70 0.61
N GLU A 253 12.89 -16.50 0.63
CA GLU A 253 12.42 -15.80 -0.56
C GLU A 253 13.19 -14.49 -0.72
N MET A 254 13.73 -14.26 -1.92
CA MET A 254 14.48 -13.04 -2.24
C MET A 254 13.58 -11.79 -2.15
N PRO A 255 14.17 -10.58 -2.08
CA PRO A 255 13.38 -9.36 -1.98
C PRO A 255 12.44 -9.19 -3.18
N HIS A 256 11.15 -8.98 -2.90
CA HIS A 256 10.09 -8.87 -3.88
C HIS A 256 9.48 -7.47 -3.82
N GLY A 257 9.25 -6.84 -4.97
CA GLY A 257 8.87 -5.44 -5.08
C GLY A 257 7.61 -5.08 -4.29
N THR A 258 6.55 -5.89 -4.40
CA THR A 258 5.31 -5.68 -3.62
C THR A 258 5.54 -5.79 -2.12
N HIS A 259 6.28 -6.79 -1.64
CA HIS A 259 6.59 -6.96 -0.22
C HIS A 259 7.41 -5.79 0.33
N LEU A 260 8.44 -5.36 -0.39
CA LEU A 260 9.26 -4.21 -0.01
C LEU A 260 8.45 -2.92 0.05
N ALA A 261 7.58 -2.70 -0.93
CA ALA A 261 6.69 -1.55 -0.94
C ALA A 261 5.70 -1.57 0.23
N THR A 262 5.09 -2.72 0.53
CA THR A 262 4.22 -2.91 1.70
C THR A 262 4.98 -2.63 3.00
N MET A 263 6.23 -3.09 3.12
CA MET A 263 7.09 -2.78 4.27
C MET A 263 7.34 -1.29 4.42
N VAL A 264 7.70 -0.60 3.33
CA VAL A 264 7.91 0.86 3.36
C VAL A 264 6.64 1.56 3.82
N SER A 265 5.48 1.18 3.26
CA SER A 265 4.18 1.73 3.64
C SER A 265 3.91 1.54 5.14
N GLY A 266 3.96 0.30 5.66
CA GLY A 266 3.65 0.01 7.06
C GLY A 266 4.62 0.63 8.07
N LEU A 267 5.87 0.87 7.66
CA LEU A 267 6.90 1.41 8.55
C LEU A 267 7.04 2.93 8.50
N SER A 268 6.37 3.62 7.58
CA SER A 268 6.59 5.05 7.33
C SER A 268 6.37 5.91 8.58
N HIS A 269 5.41 5.55 9.44
CA HIS A 269 5.13 6.28 10.68
C HIS A 269 5.82 5.70 11.92
N CYS A 270 5.89 4.37 12.04
CA CYS A 270 6.33 3.70 13.27
C CYS A 270 7.83 3.35 13.31
N ALA A 271 8.51 3.30 12.16
CA ALA A 271 9.95 3.05 12.02
C ALA A 271 10.55 3.81 10.82
N PRO A 272 10.45 5.16 10.80
CA PRO A 272 10.77 5.97 9.62
C PRO A 272 12.22 5.83 9.15
N ALA A 273 13.17 5.57 10.05
CA ALA A 273 14.58 5.38 9.70
C ALA A 273 14.80 4.12 8.84
N LEU A 274 14.15 3.00 9.22
CA LEU A 274 14.22 1.75 8.44
C LEU A 274 13.44 1.90 7.14
N SER A 275 12.23 2.48 7.18
CA SER A 275 11.43 2.78 5.98
C SER A 275 12.23 3.58 4.96
N LYS A 276 12.91 4.66 5.38
CA LYS A 276 13.77 5.48 4.52
C LYS A 276 14.91 4.69 3.88
N LYS A 277 15.57 3.81 4.64
CA LYS A 277 16.65 2.95 4.14
C LYS A 277 16.12 1.99 3.06
N ILE A 278 15.02 1.28 3.34
CA ILE A 278 14.39 0.36 2.39
C ILE A 278 13.91 1.13 1.15
N TRP A 279 13.19 2.23 1.31
CA TRP A 279 12.63 3.01 0.20
C TRP A 279 13.71 3.53 -0.76
N LYS A 280 14.83 4.02 -0.22
CA LYS A 280 15.96 4.51 -1.03
C LYS A 280 16.54 3.38 -1.89
N GLU A 281 16.85 2.24 -1.27
CA GLU A 281 17.47 1.11 -1.96
C GLU A 281 16.49 0.44 -2.94
N PHE A 282 15.23 0.29 -2.53
CA PHE A 282 14.15 -0.26 -3.34
C PHE A 282 13.93 0.57 -4.60
N LYS A 283 13.79 1.89 -4.50
CA LYS A 283 13.73 2.77 -5.67
C LYS A 283 14.97 2.70 -6.54
N ASN A 284 16.15 2.55 -5.95
CA ASN A 284 17.37 2.50 -6.74
C ASN A 284 17.41 1.25 -7.64
N LYS A 285 16.98 0.11 -7.09
CA LYS A 285 17.05 -1.21 -7.72
C LYS A 285 15.83 -1.57 -8.57
N TYR A 286 14.63 -1.29 -8.10
CA TYR A 286 13.38 -1.81 -8.70
C TYR A 286 12.62 -0.78 -9.54
N LYS A 287 12.88 0.52 -9.37
CA LYS A 287 12.16 1.58 -10.10
C LYS A 287 12.75 1.81 -11.48
N ASN A 288 11.91 1.68 -12.50
CA ASN A 288 12.16 2.13 -13.85
C ASN A 288 11.55 3.52 -14.09
N GLY A 289 12.15 4.31 -14.98
CA GLY A 289 11.66 5.67 -15.29
C GLY A 289 12.01 6.75 -14.25
N LYS A 290 13.26 6.77 -13.74
CA LYS A 290 13.69 7.70 -12.66
C LYS A 290 13.50 9.19 -12.98
N LEU A 291 13.59 9.59 -14.25
CA LEU A 291 13.52 10.98 -14.72
C LEU A 291 12.27 11.29 -15.58
N GLY A 292 11.33 10.35 -15.68
CA GLY A 292 10.16 10.45 -16.56
C GLY A 292 8.91 11.02 -15.88
N ILE A 293 7.84 11.15 -16.67
CA ILE A 293 6.46 11.43 -16.19
C ILE A 293 5.80 10.16 -15.65
N PHE A 294 6.34 9.00 -16.06
CA PHE A 294 5.87 7.67 -15.74
C PHE A 294 6.98 6.89 -15.04
N ALA A 295 6.58 6.03 -14.10
CA ALA A 295 7.47 5.07 -13.48
C ALA A 295 6.78 3.72 -13.36
N SER A 296 7.58 2.66 -13.33
CA SER A 296 7.13 1.32 -12.96
C SER A 296 8.07 0.75 -11.91
N PHE A 297 7.59 -0.27 -11.20
CA PHE A 297 8.39 -1.06 -10.28
C PHE A 297 8.34 -2.50 -10.72
N GLU A 298 9.51 -3.13 -10.76
CA GLU A 298 9.62 -4.56 -11.07
C GLU A 298 9.23 -5.41 -9.86
N GLN A 299 8.80 -6.65 -10.14
CA GLN A 299 8.51 -7.64 -9.10
C GLN A 299 9.80 -8.17 -8.47
N TYR A 300 10.82 -8.37 -9.30
CA TYR A 300 12.14 -8.88 -8.92
C TYR A 300 13.23 -8.02 -9.56
N HIS A 301 14.39 -7.93 -8.92
CA HIS A 301 15.51 -7.22 -9.52
C HIS A 301 16.11 -8.02 -10.67
N PRO A 302 16.41 -7.42 -11.85
CA PRO A 302 16.85 -8.16 -13.04
C PRO A 302 18.15 -8.96 -12.88
N LYS A 303 18.99 -8.62 -11.90
CA LYS A 303 20.26 -9.32 -11.62
C LYS A 303 20.16 -10.33 -10.48
N GLU A 304 18.99 -10.47 -9.86
CA GLU A 304 18.77 -11.47 -8.82
C GLU A 304 18.28 -12.75 -9.49
N ILE A 305 19.05 -13.83 -9.32
CA ILE A 305 18.66 -15.14 -9.82
C ILE A 305 17.50 -15.60 -8.94
N THR A 306 16.30 -15.74 -9.51
CA THR A 306 15.17 -16.34 -8.81
C THR A 306 15.62 -17.71 -8.27
N PRO A 307 15.62 -17.94 -6.95
CA PRO A 307 15.94 -19.24 -6.41
C PRO A 307 15.01 -20.27 -7.05
N ALA A 308 15.54 -21.44 -7.41
CA ALA A 308 14.73 -22.55 -7.92
C ALA A 308 13.68 -23.05 -6.90
N TYR A 309 13.79 -22.60 -5.65
CA TYR A 309 12.84 -22.84 -4.56
C TYR A 309 11.94 -21.62 -4.35
N ALA A 310 11.10 -21.29 -5.34
CA ALA A 310 9.91 -20.51 -5.03
C ALA A 310 8.99 -21.38 -4.17
N SER A 311 8.61 -20.90 -2.99
CA SER A 311 7.59 -21.49 -2.13
C SER A 311 6.39 -22.02 -2.94
N ASN A 312 5.99 -23.27 -2.71
CA ASN A 312 4.75 -23.82 -3.30
C ASN A 312 3.48 -23.10 -2.79
N LEU A 313 3.61 -22.30 -1.73
CA LEU A 313 2.53 -21.49 -1.16
C LEU A 313 2.70 -20.05 -1.65
N LEU A 314 1.77 -19.59 -2.48
CA LEU A 314 1.74 -18.25 -3.02
C LEU A 314 1.23 -17.28 -1.96
N HIS A 315 2.02 -16.27 -1.59
CA HIS A 315 1.56 -15.24 -0.68
C HIS A 315 0.59 -14.29 -1.42
N PRO A 316 -0.48 -13.78 -0.79
CA PRO A 316 -1.43 -12.87 -1.45
C PRO A 316 -0.75 -11.67 -2.14
N LEU A 317 0.23 -11.06 -1.46
CA LEU A 317 1.02 -9.94 -2.00
C LEU A 317 1.76 -10.29 -3.30
N ASP A 318 2.10 -11.55 -3.57
CA ASP A 318 2.83 -11.93 -4.79
C ASP A 318 1.98 -11.70 -6.05
N SER A 319 0.65 -11.68 -5.89
CA SER A 319 -0.27 -11.43 -6.98
C SER A 319 -0.49 -9.94 -7.27
N VAL A 320 -0.21 -9.05 -6.30
CA VAL A 320 -0.49 -7.62 -6.41
C VAL A 320 0.61 -6.94 -7.23
N SER A 321 0.22 -6.06 -8.14
CA SER A 321 1.17 -5.25 -8.92
C SER A 321 2.13 -4.46 -8.00
N PRO A 322 3.47 -4.58 -8.19
CA PRO A 322 4.44 -3.80 -7.44
C PRO A 322 4.24 -2.29 -7.58
N ALA A 323 3.71 -1.83 -8.71
CA ALA A 323 3.41 -0.41 -8.94
C ALA A 323 2.30 0.12 -8.01
N ILE A 324 1.29 -0.71 -7.72
CA ILE A 324 0.18 -0.33 -6.82
C ILE A 324 0.67 -0.29 -5.36
N ALA A 325 1.42 -1.30 -4.93
CA ALA A 325 2.03 -1.27 -3.60
C ALA A 325 3.02 -0.11 -3.45
N ALA A 326 3.82 0.18 -4.48
CA ALA A 326 4.75 1.31 -4.48
C ALA A 326 4.03 2.67 -4.50
N LEU A 327 2.83 2.77 -5.07
CA LEU A 327 2.00 3.97 -5.00
C LEU A 327 1.62 4.28 -3.55
N LYS A 328 1.10 3.29 -2.82
CA LYS A 328 0.79 3.41 -1.39
C LYS A 328 2.04 3.74 -0.57
N ALA A 329 3.16 3.06 -0.84
CA ALA A 329 4.43 3.34 -0.19
C ALA A 329 4.90 4.79 -0.41
N ALA A 330 4.81 5.29 -1.65
CA ALA A 330 5.17 6.65 -1.99
C ALA A 330 4.25 7.68 -1.32
N ALA A 331 2.95 7.38 -1.22
CA ALA A 331 1.99 8.21 -0.50
C ALA A 331 2.33 8.33 0.98
N ASN A 332 2.41 7.20 1.68
CA ASN A 332 2.70 7.14 3.11
C ASN A 332 4.09 7.69 3.49
N TYR A 333 5.09 7.49 2.63
CA TYR A 333 6.43 8.05 2.85
C TYR A 333 6.51 9.57 2.53
N GLY A 334 5.55 10.12 1.77
CA GLY A 334 5.58 11.50 1.30
C GLY A 334 6.43 11.74 0.04
N ASP A 335 6.74 10.70 -0.75
CA ASP A 335 7.44 10.81 -2.03
C ASP A 335 6.47 11.22 -3.16
N ARG A 336 6.10 12.51 -3.15
CA ARG A 336 5.14 13.10 -4.11
C ARG A 336 5.54 12.91 -5.57
N LEU A 337 6.84 12.89 -5.89
CA LEU A 337 7.33 12.70 -7.26
C LEU A 337 7.05 11.27 -7.75
N THR A 338 7.43 10.27 -6.95
CA THR A 338 7.20 8.86 -7.30
C THR A 338 5.71 8.53 -7.30
N TYR A 339 4.96 9.08 -6.35
CA TYR A 339 3.50 8.97 -6.33
C TYR A 339 2.89 9.45 -7.65
N PHE A 340 3.18 10.69 -8.06
CA PHE A 340 2.65 11.25 -9.30
C PHE A 340 3.04 10.43 -10.54
N GLN A 341 4.29 9.97 -10.62
CA GLN A 341 4.74 9.11 -11.72
C GLN A 341 3.96 7.79 -11.81
N LEU A 342 3.62 7.20 -10.67
CA LEU A 342 2.85 5.95 -10.60
C LEU A 342 1.37 6.19 -10.89
N THR A 343 0.78 7.25 -10.34
CA THR A 343 -0.62 7.65 -10.64
C THR A 343 -0.82 7.81 -12.14
N ASN A 344 0.08 8.53 -12.81
CA ASN A 344 0.01 8.71 -14.27
C ASN A 344 0.15 7.40 -15.04
N GLN A 345 1.08 6.52 -14.63
CA GLN A 345 1.28 5.24 -15.29
C GLN A 345 0.04 4.33 -15.14
N LEU A 346 -0.53 4.28 -13.94
CA LEU A 346 -1.72 3.46 -13.66
C LEU A 346 -2.95 4.01 -14.38
N TRP A 347 -3.15 5.33 -14.38
CA TRP A 347 -4.21 5.97 -15.16
C TRP A 347 -4.09 5.66 -16.65
N LEU A 348 -2.87 5.79 -17.21
CA LEU A 348 -2.61 5.49 -18.62
C LEU A 348 -2.94 4.02 -18.94
N ASN A 349 -2.55 3.11 -18.05
CA ASN A 349 -2.88 1.69 -18.18
C ASN A 349 -4.39 1.46 -18.16
N ASP A 350 -5.15 2.13 -17.29
CA ASP A 350 -6.60 1.99 -17.21
C ASP A 350 -7.29 2.47 -18.50
N VAL A 351 -6.84 3.60 -19.05
CA VAL A 351 -7.33 4.16 -20.32
C VAL A 351 -7.10 3.19 -21.48
N PHE A 352 -5.88 2.66 -21.62
CA PHE A 352 -5.55 1.76 -22.73
C PHE A 352 -6.08 0.33 -22.56
N ALA A 353 -6.21 -0.16 -21.33
CA ALA A 353 -6.76 -1.48 -21.06
C ALA A 353 -8.27 -1.56 -21.30
N LYS A 354 -8.94 -0.45 -21.66
CA LYS A 354 -10.41 -0.33 -21.75
C LYS A 354 -11.11 -0.93 -20.52
N ARG A 355 -10.53 -0.75 -19.32
CA ARG A 355 -11.20 -1.12 -18.08
C ARG A 355 -12.16 0.04 -17.77
N PRO A 356 -13.49 -0.08 -18.02
CA PRO A 356 -14.39 0.98 -17.61
C PRO A 356 -14.28 1.13 -16.09
N SER A 357 -13.93 2.33 -15.64
CA SER A 357 -14.08 2.76 -14.25
C SER A 357 -15.56 2.59 -13.88
N GLY A 358 -15.89 1.51 -13.16
CA GLY A 358 -17.26 1.21 -12.74
C GLY A 358 -17.88 -0.08 -13.28
N ARG A 359 -17.12 -1.19 -13.44
CA ARG A 359 -17.79 -2.49 -13.52
C ARG A 359 -18.56 -2.75 -12.22
N THR A 360 -19.82 -3.16 -12.33
CA THR A 360 -20.61 -3.67 -11.20
C THR A 360 -20.03 -4.99 -10.70
N LEU A 361 -20.14 -5.28 -9.39
CA LEU A 361 -19.63 -6.46 -8.66
C LEU A 361 -19.78 -7.84 -9.33
N LYS A 362 -20.69 -8.01 -10.31
CA LYS A 362 -20.82 -9.24 -11.11
C LYS A 362 -19.59 -9.42 -12.02
N GLY A 363 -18.47 -9.85 -11.43
CA GLY A 363 -17.23 -10.19 -12.14
C GLY A 363 -15.93 -9.69 -11.51
N TYR A 364 -15.96 -9.02 -10.36
CA TYR A 364 -14.71 -8.67 -9.65
C TYR A 364 -14.08 -9.91 -9.01
N GLN A 365 -12.79 -10.13 -9.28
CA GLN A 365 -11.98 -11.01 -8.44
C GLN A 365 -11.58 -10.22 -7.18
N TRP A 366 -11.47 -10.87 -6.01
CA TRP A 366 -11.12 -10.14 -4.78
C TRP A 366 -9.73 -9.49 -4.83
N LYS A 367 -8.85 -10.01 -5.69
CA LYS A 367 -7.60 -9.36 -6.06
C LYS A 367 -7.81 -7.95 -6.64
N ASP A 368 -8.77 -7.77 -7.55
CA ASP A 368 -9.04 -6.47 -8.16
C ASP A 368 -9.60 -5.49 -7.11
N PHE A 369 -10.39 -5.99 -6.15
CA PHE A 369 -10.85 -5.20 -5.01
C PHE A 369 -9.69 -4.78 -4.10
N LEU A 370 -8.74 -5.68 -3.83
CA LEU A 370 -7.52 -5.34 -3.10
C LEU A 370 -6.71 -4.25 -3.80
N GLU A 371 -6.45 -4.40 -5.10
CA GLU A 371 -5.71 -3.42 -5.90
C GLU A 371 -6.41 -2.05 -5.93
N LEU A 372 -7.74 -2.03 -6.11
CA LEU A 372 -8.56 -0.82 -6.02
C LEU A 372 -8.47 -0.16 -4.64
N SER A 373 -8.57 -0.95 -3.57
CA SER A 373 -8.52 -0.46 -2.19
C SER A 373 -7.16 0.12 -1.83
N MET A 374 -6.06 -0.48 -2.31
CA MET A 374 -4.71 0.03 -2.12
C MET A 374 -4.48 1.35 -2.86
N ARG A 375 -5.03 1.50 -4.08
CA ARG A 375 -4.97 2.77 -4.84
C ARG A 375 -5.75 3.87 -4.14
N PHE A 376 -6.99 3.59 -3.77
CA PHE A 376 -7.83 4.53 -3.02
C PHE A 376 -7.13 5.00 -1.74
N ASN A 377 -6.61 4.06 -0.96
CA ASN A 377 -5.88 4.35 0.27
C ASN A 377 -4.68 5.28 0.02
N ALA A 378 -3.92 5.06 -1.06
CA ALA A 378 -2.79 5.92 -1.41
C ALA A 378 -3.24 7.35 -1.81
N GLU A 379 -4.40 7.47 -2.44
CA GLU A 379 -4.96 8.74 -2.92
C GLU A 379 -5.56 9.59 -1.79
N THR A 380 -5.89 8.99 -0.64
CA THR A 380 -6.51 9.69 0.51
C THR A 380 -5.51 10.20 1.56
N VAL A 381 -4.22 9.93 1.40
CA VAL A 381 -3.19 10.28 2.39
C VAL A 381 -2.96 11.81 2.52
N PHE A 382 -3.42 12.60 1.56
CA PHE A 382 -2.75 13.84 1.17
C PHE A 382 -3.47 15.16 1.33
#